data_AF-A0A2M8QEB0-F1
#
_entry.id   AF-A0A2M8QEB0-F1
#
_cell.length_a   1.000
_cell.length_b   1.000
_cell.length_c   1.000
_cell.angle_alpha   90.00
_cell.angle_beta   90.00
_cell.angle_gamma   90.00
#
_symmetry.space_group_name_H-M   'P 1'
#
loop_
_entity.id
_entity.type
_entity.pdbx_description
1 polymer ?
#
loop_
_entity_poly.entity_id
_entity_poly.type
_entity_poly.pdbx_seq_one_letter_code
_entity_poly.pdbx_strand_id
1 'polypeptide(L)'
;MLRCYDPSALSRCDAMIQADIKTIPNAKSLRTYTVTLTYPAFRCRYEMEPEKTNFAVMTITYAPNEVIFDFPSFMAYLRSFEDTPISLESAANRVLDDMFERLRPIWARVHVRTEREHGVVIEIAAEHGQPVR
;
A
#
# COMPACT_ATOMS: atom_id res chain seq x y z
N MET A 1 -14.98 -23.34 14.49
CA MET A 1 -13.66 -23.98 14.39
C MET A 1 -12.68 -22.89 13.98
N LEU A 2 -11.96 -22.29 14.93
CA LEU A 2 -10.99 -21.23 14.65
C LEU A 2 -9.87 -21.84 13.80
N ARG A 3 -9.76 -21.43 12.53
CA ARG A 3 -8.59 -21.78 11.72
C ARG A 3 -7.38 -21.12 12.39
N CYS A 4 -6.45 -21.94 12.89
CA CYS A 4 -5.18 -21.44 13.41
C CYS A 4 -4.45 -20.65 12.32
N TYR A 5 -3.75 -19.60 12.72
CA TYR A 5 -2.83 -18.82 11.87
C TYR A 5 -1.77 -19.76 11.25
N ASP A 6 -1.72 -19.81 9.91
CA ASP A 6 -0.73 -20.58 9.13
C ASP A 6 0.24 -19.61 8.46
N PRO A 7 1.49 -19.46 8.97
CA PRO A 7 2.49 -18.58 8.39
C PRO A 7 2.86 -18.91 6.93
N SER A 8 2.66 -20.17 6.51
CA SER A 8 2.92 -20.57 5.12
C SER A 8 1.87 -20.04 4.14
N ALA A 9 0.68 -19.66 4.62
CA ALA A 9 -0.36 -19.04 3.83
C ALA A 9 -0.02 -17.59 3.45
N LEU A 10 0.64 -16.84 4.35
CA LEU A 10 1.11 -15.47 4.09
C LEU A 10 2.07 -15.42 2.89
N SER A 11 3.06 -16.33 2.86
CA SER A 11 4.03 -16.41 1.75
C SER A 11 3.39 -16.74 0.40
N ARG A 12 2.23 -17.43 0.38
CA ARG A 12 1.49 -17.72 -0.85
C ARG A 12 0.64 -16.53 -1.32
N CYS A 13 0.14 -15.71 -0.40
CA CYS A 13 -0.64 -14.52 -0.71
C CYS A 13 0.25 -13.39 -1.26
N ASP A 14 1.46 -13.24 -0.71
CA ASP A 14 2.46 -12.28 -1.22
C ASP A 14 2.84 -12.53 -2.70
N ALA A 15 2.78 -13.79 -3.16
CA ALA A 15 3.09 -14.14 -4.54
C ALA A 15 2.04 -13.66 -5.56
N MET A 16 0.85 -13.23 -5.11
CA MET A 16 -0.22 -12.72 -5.96
C MET A 16 -0.08 -11.23 -6.29
N ILE A 17 0.74 -10.50 -5.52
CA ILE A 17 0.93 -9.05 -5.67
C ILE A 17 1.97 -8.78 -6.77
N GLN A 18 1.61 -7.93 -7.73
CA GLN A 18 2.51 -7.60 -8.85
C GLN A 18 3.57 -6.56 -8.43
N ALA A 19 4.76 -6.99 -8.04
CA ALA A 19 5.82 -6.09 -7.54
C ALA A 19 6.55 -5.23 -8.62
N ASP A 20 6.07 -5.20 -9.86
CA ASP A 20 6.68 -4.41 -10.96
C ASP A 20 6.14 -2.97 -10.99
N ILE A 21 6.57 -2.18 -10.02
CA ILE A 21 6.37 -0.72 -10.03
C ILE A 21 7.47 -0.11 -10.91
N LYS A 22 7.07 0.42 -12.07
CA LYS A 22 7.98 1.12 -12.97
C LYS A 22 8.22 2.54 -12.46
N THR A 23 9.39 3.07 -12.78
CA THR A 23 9.84 4.39 -12.33
C THR A 23 10.15 5.29 -13.51
N ILE A 24 9.92 6.59 -13.32
CA ILE A 24 10.37 7.64 -14.23
C ILE A 24 11.27 8.65 -13.48
N PRO A 25 12.22 9.32 -14.15
CA PRO A 25 13.10 10.28 -13.50
C PRO A 25 12.31 11.44 -12.86
N ASN A 26 12.70 11.83 -11.65
CA ASN A 26 12.19 13.04 -11.02
C ASN A 26 12.86 14.28 -11.64
N ALA A 27 12.14 14.97 -12.54
CA ALA A 27 12.63 16.19 -13.19
C ALA A 27 12.91 17.36 -12.23
N LYS A 28 12.48 17.28 -10.97
CA LYS A 28 12.65 18.30 -9.92
C LYS A 28 13.39 17.76 -8.69
N SER A 29 14.29 16.78 -8.87
CA SER A 29 15.06 16.16 -7.78
C SER A 29 15.89 17.12 -6.92
N LEU A 30 16.20 18.32 -7.43
CA LEU A 30 16.90 19.37 -6.67
C LEU A 30 16.02 20.12 -5.66
N ARG A 31 14.71 19.81 -5.59
CA ARG A 31 13.78 20.44 -4.65
C ARG A 31 13.01 19.34 -3.93
N THR A 32 12.82 19.51 -2.63
CA THR A 32 11.92 18.64 -1.90
C THR A 32 10.47 19.10 -2.10
N TYR A 33 9.61 18.15 -2.41
CA TYR A 33 8.17 18.34 -2.52
C TYR A 33 7.47 17.05 -2.09
N THR A 34 6.18 17.12 -1.81
CA THR A 34 5.37 15.94 -1.49
C THR A 34 4.36 15.67 -2.59
N VAL A 35 4.13 14.40 -2.87
CA VAL A 35 3.04 13.92 -3.72
C VAL A 35 2.07 13.16 -2.84
N THR A 36 0.79 13.51 -2.94
CA THR A 36 -0.31 12.80 -2.27
C THR A 36 -1.24 12.22 -3.32
N LEU A 37 -1.52 10.93 -3.21
CA LEU A 37 -2.58 10.28 -3.97
C LEU A 37 -3.58 9.63 -3.00
N THR A 38 -4.85 9.72 -3.33
CA THR A 38 -5.92 9.05 -2.59
C THR A 38 -6.62 8.11 -3.54
N TYR A 39 -6.70 6.84 -3.14
CA TYR A 39 -7.47 5.80 -3.81
C TYR A 39 -8.70 5.47 -2.94
N PRO A 40 -9.88 6.06 -3.23
CA PRO A 40 -11.06 5.93 -2.37
C PRO A 40 -11.70 4.54 -2.36
N ALA A 41 -11.38 3.72 -3.35
CA ALA A 41 -11.98 2.40 -3.55
C ALA A 41 -10.93 1.29 -3.47
N PHE A 42 -9.95 1.43 -2.57
CA PHE A 42 -9.00 0.37 -2.29
C PHE A 42 -9.74 -0.81 -1.67
N ARG A 43 -9.36 -2.03 -2.08
CA ARG A 43 -9.97 -3.26 -1.58
C ARG A 43 -8.98 -4.41 -1.61
N CYS A 44 -9.19 -5.39 -0.73
CA CYS A 44 -8.48 -6.67 -0.72
C CYS A 44 -9.40 -7.78 -0.21
N ARG A 45 -8.95 -9.04 -0.24
CA ARG A 45 -9.69 -10.15 0.38
C ARG A 45 -9.30 -10.29 1.84
N TYR A 46 -10.27 -10.66 2.67
CA TYR A 46 -9.99 -10.98 4.06
C TYR A 46 -9.07 -12.19 4.15
N GLU A 47 -7.97 -12.07 4.90
CA GLU A 47 -6.96 -13.12 5.01
C GLU A 47 -7.54 -14.45 5.52
N MET A 48 -8.43 -14.40 6.52
CA MET A 48 -9.04 -15.59 7.14
C MET A 48 -10.34 -16.05 6.45
N GLU A 49 -10.99 -15.17 5.67
CA GLU A 49 -12.25 -15.41 4.97
C GLU A 49 -12.16 -14.88 3.51
N PRO A 50 -11.37 -15.50 2.61
CA PRO A 50 -11.02 -14.95 1.30
C PRO A 50 -12.21 -14.67 0.36
N GLU A 51 -13.37 -15.25 0.63
CA GLU A 51 -14.61 -14.97 -0.08
C GLU A 51 -15.17 -13.56 0.21
N LYS A 52 -14.79 -12.96 1.35
CA LYS A 52 -15.19 -11.61 1.74
C LYS A 52 -14.20 -10.57 1.21
N THR A 53 -14.70 -9.37 0.92
CA THR A 53 -13.90 -8.22 0.47
C THR A 53 -13.86 -7.17 1.57
N ASN A 54 -12.65 -6.68 1.86
CA ASN A 54 -12.42 -5.52 2.70
C ASN A 54 -12.37 -4.26 1.82
N PHE A 55 -13.01 -3.17 2.25
CA PHE A 55 -13.06 -1.90 1.53
C PHE A 55 -12.49 -0.78 2.40
N ALA A 56 -11.60 0.02 1.81
CA ALA A 56 -10.97 1.14 2.49
C ALA A 56 -10.59 2.28 1.53
N VAL A 57 -10.30 3.43 2.11
CA VAL A 57 -9.62 4.53 1.45
C VAL A 57 -8.13 4.40 1.75
N MET A 58 -7.30 4.27 0.71
CA MET A 58 -5.85 4.31 0.85
C MET A 58 -5.32 5.67 0.38
N THR A 59 -4.62 6.39 1.26
CA THR A 59 -3.90 7.63 0.95
C THR A 59 -2.41 7.37 1.06
N ILE A 60 -1.67 7.66 -0.01
CA ILE A 60 -0.21 7.54 -0.04
C ILE A 60 0.37 8.93 -0.22
N THR A 61 1.21 9.33 0.72
CA THR A 61 1.95 10.60 0.67
C THR A 61 3.43 10.28 0.68
N TYR A 62 4.21 10.84 -0.25
CA TYR A 62 5.65 10.62 -0.26
C TYR A 62 6.43 11.84 -0.77
N ALA A 63 7.67 11.96 -0.31
CA ALA A 63 8.64 12.90 -0.83
C ALA A 63 9.64 12.15 -1.73
N PRO A 64 9.61 12.35 -3.06
CA PRO A 64 10.48 11.62 -3.96
C PRO A 64 11.94 12.04 -3.82
N ASN A 65 12.83 11.15 -4.24
CA ASN A 65 14.25 11.41 -4.42
C ASN A 65 14.56 11.53 -5.92
N GLU A 66 15.31 10.58 -6.50
CA GLU A 66 15.76 10.63 -7.90
C GLU A 66 14.68 10.19 -8.90
N VAL A 67 13.71 9.39 -8.46
CA VAL A 67 12.66 8.83 -9.30
C VAL A 67 11.28 8.99 -8.66
N ILE A 68 10.25 8.93 -9.51
CA ILE A 68 8.84 8.84 -9.12
C ILE A 68 8.22 7.61 -9.78
N PHE A 69 7.08 7.13 -9.27
CA PHE A 69 6.38 6.03 -9.93
C PHE A 69 5.83 6.44 -11.30
N ASP A 70 5.78 5.49 -12.22
CA ASP A 70 4.89 5.55 -13.39
C ASP A 70 3.46 5.22 -12.95
N PHE A 71 2.52 6.16 -13.14
CA PHE A 71 1.16 6.04 -12.62
C PHE A 71 0.41 4.78 -13.10
N PRO A 72 0.41 4.41 -14.41
CA PRO A 72 -0.16 3.15 -14.87
C PRO A 72 0.37 1.90 -14.16
N SER A 73 1.69 1.76 -14.03
CA SER A 73 2.29 0.60 -13.36
C SER A 73 1.94 0.56 -11.87
N PHE A 74 1.97 1.72 -11.20
CA PHE A 74 1.65 1.81 -9.78
C PHE A 74 0.17 1.50 -9.50
N MET A 75 -0.73 1.96 -10.37
CA MET A 75 -2.14 1.61 -10.27
C MET A 75 -2.39 0.12 -10.56
N ALA A 76 -1.63 -0.51 -11.47
CA ALA A 76 -1.71 -1.95 -11.68
C ALA A 76 -1.24 -2.73 -10.45
N TYR A 77 -0.15 -2.29 -9.81
CA TYR A 77 0.30 -2.81 -8.52
C TYR A 77 -0.79 -2.69 -7.44
N LEU A 78 -1.35 -1.50 -7.20
CA LEU A 78 -2.41 -1.31 -6.20
C LEU A 78 -3.66 -2.15 -6.48
N ARG A 79 -4.02 -2.36 -7.75
CA ARG A 79 -5.14 -3.24 -8.13
C ARG A 79 -4.84 -4.73 -7.90
N SER A 80 -3.58 -5.16 -7.86
CA SER A 80 -3.25 -6.57 -7.59
C SER A 80 -3.64 -7.00 -6.16
N PHE A 81 -3.87 -6.05 -5.26
CA PHE A 81 -4.39 -6.34 -3.91
C PHE A 81 -5.86 -6.76 -3.90
N GLU A 82 -6.65 -6.43 -4.94
CA GLU A 82 -8.11 -6.61 -4.92
C GLU A 82 -8.56 -8.05 -4.67
N ASP A 83 -7.84 -9.01 -5.25
CA ASP A 83 -8.10 -10.45 -5.09
C ASP A 83 -7.08 -11.16 -4.19
N THR A 84 -6.21 -10.40 -3.52
CA THR A 84 -5.19 -10.95 -2.62
C THR A 84 -5.74 -11.07 -1.19
N PRO A 85 -5.67 -12.25 -0.54
CA PRO A 85 -5.98 -12.40 0.87
C PRO A 85 -4.88 -11.76 1.74
N ILE A 86 -5.17 -10.60 2.32
CA ILE A 86 -4.20 -9.83 3.11
C ILE A 86 -4.94 -8.88 4.09
N SER A 87 -4.39 -8.69 5.29
CA SER A 87 -4.90 -7.67 6.21
C SER A 87 -4.63 -6.25 5.68
N LEU A 88 -5.42 -5.26 6.13
CA LEU A 88 -5.19 -3.87 5.76
C LEU A 88 -3.85 -3.36 6.31
N GLU A 89 -3.44 -3.84 7.49
CA GLU A 89 -2.16 -3.55 8.12
C GLU A 89 -0.99 -4.05 7.27
N SER A 90 -1.05 -5.31 6.84
CA SER A 90 -0.03 -5.90 5.97
C SER A 90 -0.03 -5.22 4.60
N ALA A 91 -1.19 -4.89 4.02
CA ALA A 91 -1.25 -4.16 2.76
C ALA A 91 -0.61 -2.78 2.85
N ALA A 92 -0.88 -2.01 3.92
CA ALA A 92 -0.28 -0.70 4.11
C ALA A 92 1.25 -0.76 4.24
N ASN A 93 1.77 -1.71 5.02
CA ASN A 93 3.21 -1.91 5.18
C ASN A 93 3.86 -2.43 3.89
N ARG A 94 3.21 -3.35 3.18
CA ARG A 94 3.70 -3.89 1.91
C ARG A 94 3.89 -2.78 0.87
N VAL A 95 2.90 -1.90 0.74
CA VAL A 95 2.99 -0.73 -0.16
C VAL A 95 4.15 0.17 0.24
N LEU A 96 4.34 0.42 1.53
CA LEU A 96 5.45 1.24 2.02
C LEU A 96 6.81 0.61 1.70
N ASP A 97 6.97 -0.69 1.97
CA ASP A 97 8.20 -1.44 1.73
C ASP A 97 8.56 -1.47 0.23
N ASP A 98 7.59 -1.80 -0.63
CA ASP A 98 7.79 -1.83 -2.08
C ASP A 98 8.13 -0.42 -2.62
N MET A 99 7.56 0.64 -2.05
CA MET A 99 7.95 2.01 -2.38
C MET A 99 9.40 2.32 -2.00
N PHE A 100 9.85 1.90 -0.82
CA PHE A 100 11.25 2.10 -0.41
C PHE A 100 12.23 1.24 -1.20
N GLU A 101 11.83 0.04 -1.61
CA GLU A 101 12.64 -0.82 -2.48
C GLU A 101 12.79 -0.22 -3.90
N ARG A 102 11.68 0.24 -4.49
CA ARG A 102 11.62 0.64 -5.91
C ARG A 102 11.90 2.12 -6.15
N LEU A 103 11.38 3.01 -5.30
CA LEU A 103 11.47 4.46 -5.51
C LEU A 103 12.55 5.12 -4.62
N ARG A 104 12.89 4.50 -3.49
CA ARG A 104 13.79 5.06 -2.46
C ARG A 104 13.45 6.52 -2.13
N PRO A 105 12.20 6.83 -1.76
CA PRO A 105 11.81 8.19 -1.41
C PRO A 105 12.57 8.65 -0.16
N ILE A 106 12.64 9.96 0.04
CA ILE A 106 13.21 10.54 1.28
C ILE A 106 12.31 10.17 2.48
N TRP A 107 11.01 10.15 2.23
CA TRP A 107 9.98 9.84 3.20
C TRP A 107 8.72 9.37 2.49
N ALA A 108 7.98 8.45 3.11
CA ALA A 108 6.64 8.08 2.68
C ALA A 108 5.77 7.66 3.85
N ARG A 109 4.47 7.91 3.71
CA ARG A 109 3.39 7.44 4.58
C ARG A 109 2.30 6.80 3.75
N VAL A 110 1.88 5.60 4.14
CA VAL A 110 0.69 4.93 3.63
C VAL A 110 -0.35 4.93 4.75
N HIS A 111 -1.49 5.56 4.49
CA HIS A 111 -2.62 5.64 5.40
C HIS A 111 -3.81 4.89 4.81
N VAL A 112 -4.36 3.95 5.56
CA VAL A 112 -5.55 3.19 5.18
C VAL A 112 -6.65 3.46 6.20
N ARG A 113 -7.83 3.84 5.72
CA ARG A 113 -8.99 4.12 6.56
C ARG A 113 -10.21 3.37 6.06
N THR A 114 -10.84 2.59 6.91
CA THR A 114 -12.12 1.95 6.57
C THR A 114 -13.27 2.93 6.65
N GLU A 115 -14.40 2.60 6.03
CA GLU A 115 -15.67 3.18 6.44
C GLU A 115 -16.08 2.65 7.83
N ARG A 116 -17.25 3.07 8.32
CA ARG A 116 -17.78 2.62 9.62
C ARG A 116 -18.23 1.16 9.52
N GLU A 117 -17.29 0.24 9.63
CA GLU A 117 -17.53 -1.21 9.62
C GLU A 117 -17.87 -1.67 11.04
N HIS A 118 -19.02 -2.33 11.23
CA HIS A 118 -19.52 -2.75 12.56
C HIS A 118 -19.58 -1.63 13.62
N GLY A 119 -19.72 -0.37 13.19
CA GLY A 119 -19.75 0.77 14.09
C GLY A 119 -18.39 1.35 14.46
N VAL A 120 -17.29 0.76 13.98
CA VAL A 120 -15.91 1.19 14.25
C VAL A 120 -15.27 1.70 12.95
N VAL A 121 -14.35 2.65 13.09
CA VAL A 121 -13.48 3.07 11.99
C VAL A 121 -12.07 2.62 12.34
N ILE A 122 -11.42 1.94 11.42
CA ILE A 122 -10.03 1.52 11.54
C ILE A 122 -9.18 2.49 10.74
N GLU A 123 -8.14 3.02 11.37
CA GLU A 123 -7.11 3.85 10.72
C GLU A 123 -5.74 3.22 10.95
N ILE A 124 -5.02 3.01 9.86
CA ILE A 124 -3.71 2.38 9.83
C ILE A 124 -2.76 3.37 9.15
N ALA A 125 -1.67 3.73 9.82
CA ALA A 125 -0.64 4.58 9.27
C ALA A 125 0.72 3.87 9.37
N ALA A 126 1.29 3.52 8.22
CA ALA A 126 2.67 3.06 8.09
C ALA A 126 3.53 4.21 7.56
N GLU A 127 4.70 4.42 8.14
CA GLU A 127 5.59 5.52 7.76
C GLU A 127 7.06 5.13 7.88
N HIS A 128 7.88 5.59 6.93
CA HIS A 128 9.33 5.41 6.97
C HIS A 128 10.06 6.62 6.36
N GLY A 129 11.30 6.85 6.79
CA GLY A 129 12.10 8.02 6.45
C GLY A 129 11.89 9.22 7.39
N GLN A 130 12.49 10.37 7.08
CA GLN A 130 12.30 11.60 7.87
C GLN A 130 11.26 12.52 7.20
N PRO A 131 10.17 12.88 7.89
CA PRO A 131 9.16 13.79 7.36
C PRO A 131 9.80 15.06 6.83
N VAL A 132 9.50 15.38 5.58
CA VAL A 132 9.92 16.65 5.00
C VAL A 132 9.02 17.74 5.58
N ARG A 133 9.65 18.77 6.15
CA ARG A 133 8.97 19.97 6.67
C ARG A 133 8.67 20.97 5.58
#